data_AF-A0A2S5LBH0-F1
#
_entry.id   AF-A0A2S5LBH0-F1
#
_cell.length_a   1.000
_cell.length_b   1.000
_cell.length_c   1.000
_cell.angle_alpha   90.00
_cell.angle_beta   90.00
_cell.angle_gamma   90.00
#
_symmetry.space_group_name_H-M   'P 1'
#
loop_
_entity.id
_entity.type
_entity.pdbx_description
1 polymer ?
#
loop_
_entity_poly.entity_id
_entity_poly.type
_entity_poly.pdbx_seq_one_letter_code
_entity_poly.pdbx_strand_id
1 'polypeptide(L)' 'HLSETGEQPNMIWLYRRPILDYWADSEDTLGAIVTHVLVHEIGHHFGLTDADMEEIERRAE' A
#
# COMPACT_ATOMS: atom_id res chain seq x y z
N HIS A 1 9.65 14.78 -25.68
CA HIS A 1 8.62 15.76 -25.27
C HIS A 1 7.32 15.31 -25.90
N LEU A 2 6.38 14.85 -25.08
CA LEU A 2 4.92 14.71 -25.32
C LEU A 2 4.39 13.92 -24.11
N SER A 3 4.26 14.58 -22.96
CA SER A 3 3.43 14.08 -21.85
C SER A 3 2.05 14.70 -22.05
N GLU A 4 1.09 13.87 -22.44
CA GLU A 4 -0.30 14.26 -22.62
C GLU A 4 -0.89 14.86 -21.34
N THR A 5 -1.80 15.79 -21.56
CA THR A 5 -2.43 16.69 -20.61
C THR A 5 -3.40 15.99 -19.65
N GLY A 6 -3.26 16.21 -18.34
CA GLY A 6 -4.41 16.36 -17.43
C GLY A 6 -4.61 15.31 -16.33
N GLU A 7 -4.04 14.11 -16.41
CA GLU A 7 -4.14 13.14 -15.31
C GLU A 7 -3.07 13.41 -14.25
N GLN A 8 -3.51 13.70 -13.03
CA GLN A 8 -2.59 13.71 -11.88
C GLN A 8 -2.07 12.27 -11.68
N PRO A 9 -0.79 12.10 -11.30
CA PRO A 9 -0.31 10.79 -10.91
C PRO A 9 -1.18 10.22 -9.79
N ASN A 10 -1.40 8.90 -9.78
CA ASN A 10 -2.07 8.24 -8.66
C ASN A 10 -1.30 8.50 -7.37
N MET A 11 -1.93 9.18 -6.43
CA MET A 11 -1.33 9.56 -5.15
C MET A 11 -1.89 8.69 -4.02
N ILE A 12 -0.99 8.10 -3.23
CA ILE A 12 -1.35 7.44 -1.97
C ILE A 12 -0.92 8.34 -0.82
N TRP A 13 -1.84 8.63 0.09
CA TRP A 13 -1.60 9.51 1.23
C TRP A 13 -1.39 8.69 2.50
N LEU A 14 -0.18 8.75 3.04
CA LEU A 14 0.16 8.10 4.30
C LEU A 14 0.10 9.11 5.45
N TYR A 15 -0.74 8.84 6.45
CA TYR A 15 -0.85 9.69 7.62
C TYR A 15 0.22 9.31 8.64
N ARG A 16 1.23 10.19 8.79
CA ARG A 16 2.38 9.97 9.68
C ARG A 16 1.97 9.62 11.10
N ARG A 17 1.00 10.32 11.69
CA ARG A 17 0.66 10.14 13.11
C ARG A 17 0.04 8.76 13.40
N PRO A 18 -1.03 8.32 12.69
CA PRO A 18 -1.55 6.96 12.81
C PRO A 18 -0.50 5.87 12.58
N ILE A 19 0.37 6.01 11.57
CA ILE A 19 1.41 5.02 11.28
C ILE A 19 2.40 4.90 12.45
N LEU A 20 2.80 6.03 13.03
CA LEU A 20 3.72 6.03 14.18
C LEU A 20 3.06 5.55 15.47
N ASP A 21 1.78 5.87 15.67
CA ASP A 21 1.03 5.40 16.83
C ASP A 21 0.86 3.86 16.75
N TYR A 22 0.55 3.29 15.57
CA TYR A 22 0.53 1.84 15.34
C TYR A 22 1.92 1.20 15.50
N TRP A 23 2.96 1.84 14.94
CA TRP A 23 4.33 1.32 15.03
C TRP A 23 4.85 1.29 16.47
N ALA A 24 4.47 2.25 17.32
CA ALA A 24 4.90 2.28 18.71
C ALA A 24 4.44 1.06 19.52
N ASP A 25 3.34 0.42 19.10
CA ASP A 25 2.73 -0.75 19.76
C ASP A 25 3.01 -2.08 19.02
N SER A 26 3.74 -2.06 17.89
CA SER A 26 4.03 -3.23 17.05
C SER A 26 5.49 -3.70 17.18
N GLU A 27 5.74 -4.99 16.92
CA GLU A 27 7.09 -5.56 16.78
C GLU A 27 7.66 -5.41 15.36
N ASP A 28 6.85 -4.96 14.40
CA ASP A 28 7.24 -4.78 13.01
C ASP A 28 8.14 -3.56 12.80
N THR A 29 8.99 -3.63 11.77
CA THR A 29 9.73 -2.44 11.34
C THR A 29 8.78 -1.42 10.71
N LEU A 30 9.05 -0.13 10.86
CA LEU A 30 8.30 0.94 10.19
C LEU A 30 8.23 0.71 8.66
N GLY A 31 9.30 0.19 8.06
CA GLY A 31 9.33 -0.15 6.63
C GLY A 31 8.34 -1.26 6.26
N ALA A 32 8.20 -2.29 7.10
CA ALA A 32 7.23 -3.36 6.89
C ALA A 32 5.79 -2.83 6.97
N ILE A 33 5.50 -1.98 7.96
CA ILE A 33 4.18 -1.34 8.12
C ILE A 33 3.83 -0.49 6.90
N VAL A 34 4.76 0.36 6.45
CA VAL A 34 4.56 1.20 5.27
C VAL A 34 4.37 0.36 4.01
N THR A 35 5.17 -0.70 3.84
CA THR A 35 5.06 -1.60 2.69
C THR A 35 3.71 -2.29 2.68
N HIS A 36 3.27 -2.84 3.82
CA HIS A 36 1.99 -3.52 3.96
C HIS A 36 0.81 -2.63 3.57
N VAL A 37 0.75 -1.41 4.12
CA VAL A 37 -0.33 -0.46 3.81
C VAL A 37 -0.29 -0.05 2.34
N LEU A 38 0.90 0.26 1.80
CA LEU A 38 1.02 0.64 0.39
C LEU A 38 0.56 -0.46 -0.56
N VAL A 39 0.95 -1.72 -0.30
CA VAL A 39 0.54 -2.86 -1.14
C VAL A 39 -0.97 -3.06 -1.07
N HIS A 40 -1.59 -2.94 0.11
CA HIS A 40 -3.06 -3.01 0.27
C HIS A 40 -3.78 -1.94 -0.55
N GLU A 41 -3.37 -0.67 -0.41
CA GLU A 41 -4.01 0.44 -1.11
C GLU A 41 -3.85 0.32 -2.64
N ILE A 42 -2.70 -0.17 -3.11
CA ILE A 42 -2.48 -0.47 -4.52
C ILE A 42 -3.38 -1.62 -4.97
N GLY A 43 -3.45 -2.71 -4.22
CA GLY A 43 -4.29 -3.87 -4.55
C GLY A 43 -5.75 -3.47 -4.71
N HIS A 44 -6.30 -2.73 -3.75
CA HIS A 44 -7.67 -2.21 -3.84
C HIS A 44 -7.87 -1.23 -4.99
N HIS A 45 -6.89 -0.37 -5.29
CA HIS A 45 -6.96 0.52 -6.46
C HIS A 45 -7.09 -0.26 -7.77
N PHE A 46 -6.48 -1.45 -7.86
CA PHE A 46 -6.60 -2.37 -9.00
C PHE A 46 -7.82 -3.30 -8.92
N GLY A 47 -8.66 -3.18 -7.89
CA GLY A 47 -9.86 -3.99 -7.70
C GLY A 47 -9.62 -5.37 -7.08
N LEU A 48 -8.44 -5.60 -6.49
CA LEU A 48 -8.16 -6.82 -5.74
C LEU A 48 -8.82 -6.77 -4.37
N THR A 49 -9.42 -7.89 -3.98
CA THR A 49 -9.86 -8.13 -2.61
C THR A 49 -8.71 -8.65 -1.76
N ASP A 50 -8.85 -8.61 -0.44
CA ASP A 50 -7.86 -9.21 0.48
C ASP A 50 -7.61 -10.68 0.15
N ALA A 51 -8.67 -11.43 -0.21
CA ALA A 51 -8.57 -12.82 -0.61
C ALA A 51 -7.80 -13.02 -1.93
N ASP A 52 -7.92 -12.09 -2.89
CA ASP A 52 -7.14 -12.14 -4.12
C ASP A 52 -5.67 -11.87 -3.85
N MET A 53 -5.38 -10.95 -2.93
CA MET A 53 -4.00 -10.60 -2.54
C MET A 53 -3.32 -11.76 -1.78
N GLU A 54 -4.02 -12.38 -0.83
CA GLU A 54 -3.54 -13.61 -0.15
C GLU A 54 -3.27 -14.73 -1.15
N GLU A 55 -4.12 -14.89 -2.16
CA GLU A 55 -3.91 -15.91 -3.19
C GLU A 55 -2.69 -15.62 -4.07
N ILE A 56 -2.46 -14.35 -4.42
CA ILE A 56 -1.28 -13.94 -5.17
C ILE A 56 -0.01 -14.20 -4.36
N GLU A 57 0.00 -13.88 -3.07
CA GLU A 57 1.13 -14.12 -2.17
C GLU A 57 1.44 -15.61 -2.05
N ARG A 58 0.42 -16.44 -1.80
CA ARG A 58 0.54 -17.90 -1.74
C ARG A 58 1.07 -18.54 -3.04
N ARG A 59 0.78 -17.94 -4.20
CA ARG A 59 1.27 -18.42 -5.51
C ARG A 59 2.67 -17.93 -5.84
N ALA A 60 3.19 -16.92 -5.12
CA ALA A 60 4.52 -16.38 -5.30
C ALA A 60 5.58 -17.10 -4.43
N GLU A 61 5.14 -17.84 -3.41
CA GLU A 61 5.93 -18.79 -2.61
C GLU A 61 6.16 -20.13 -3.32
#